data_AF-A0A538RVS4-F1
#
_entry.id   AF-A0A538RVS4-F1
#
_cell.length_a   1.000
_cell.length_b   1.000
_cell.length_c   1.000
_cell.angle_alpha   90.00
_cell.angle_beta   90.00
_cell.angle_gamma   90.00
#
_symmetry.space_group_name_H-M   'P 1'
#
loop_
_entity.id
_entity.type
_entity.pdbx_description
1 polymer ?
#
loop_
_entity_poly.entity_id
_entity_poly.type
_entity_poly.pdbx_seq_one_letter_code
_entity_poly.pdbx_strand_id
1 'polypeptide(L)'
;MRRTLIQFVLPFLFCLLPILAGILVATAIPVDAQRFYLSHVSPIDWLILGLGAALFVMQMACCWRALHWRGRSFDERPDRILSTLAQAAEWFPLLGLLGTVAGILQTFGSIEGPVEPARVIALYAPAITATGSGLFMALLNILPTWIVLFGRELILSLAGGDSTASGEVPS
;
A
#
# COMPACT_ATOMS: atom_id res chain seq x y z
N MET A 1 -31.72 7.90 -8.82
CA MET A 1 -30.96 6.65 -8.60
C MET A 1 -29.56 6.67 -9.21
N ARG A 2 -29.38 6.92 -10.53
CA ARG A 2 -28.04 6.95 -11.17
C ARG A 2 -27.05 7.89 -10.47
N ARG A 3 -27.48 9.08 -10.07
CA ARG A 3 -26.65 10.09 -9.38
C ARG A 3 -26.19 9.64 -7.98
N THR A 4 -27.07 9.04 -7.19
CA THR A 4 -26.74 8.50 -5.87
C THR A 4 -25.78 7.30 -5.95
N LEU A 5 -25.95 6.46 -6.96
CA LEU A 5 -25.09 5.30 -7.20
C LEU A 5 -23.66 5.74 -7.59
N ILE A 6 -23.55 6.74 -8.47
CA ILE A 6 -22.26 7.29 -8.89
C ILE A 6 -21.56 8.07 -7.77
N GLN A 7 -22.30 8.80 -6.94
CA GLN A 7 -21.70 9.68 -5.93
C GLN A 7 -21.35 8.99 -4.61
N PHE A 8 -21.97 7.85 -4.28
CA PHE A 8 -21.73 7.14 -3.02
C PHE A 8 -21.21 5.71 -3.20
N VAL A 9 -21.80 4.93 -4.11
CA VAL A 9 -21.45 3.51 -4.24
C VAL A 9 -20.10 3.35 -4.91
N LEU A 10 -19.83 4.10 -5.98
CA LEU A 10 -18.55 4.06 -6.71
C LEU A 10 -17.36 4.46 -5.82
N PRO A 11 -17.37 5.61 -5.11
CA PRO A 11 -16.30 5.97 -4.18
C PRO A 11 -16.06 4.90 -3.10
N PHE A 12 -17.14 4.31 -2.57
CA PHE A 12 -17.03 3.25 -1.58
C PHE A 12 -16.37 1.98 -2.13
N LEU A 13 -16.78 1.53 -3.32
CA LEU A 13 -16.15 0.39 -3.98
C LEU A 13 -14.67 0.64 -4.26
N PHE A 14 -14.31 1.85 -4.71
CA PHE A 14 -12.92 2.23 -4.92
C PHE A 14 -12.12 2.21 -3.62
N CYS A 15 -12.65 2.73 -2.51
CA CYS A 15 -11.96 2.63 -1.23
C CYS A 15 -11.88 1.20 -0.68
N LEU A 16 -12.73 0.28 -1.11
CA LEU A 16 -12.64 -1.12 -0.68
C LEU A 16 -11.51 -1.88 -1.39
N LEU A 17 -11.16 -1.47 -2.62
CA LEU A 17 -10.17 -2.16 -3.46
C LEU A 17 -8.77 -2.29 -2.83
N PRO A 18 -8.14 -1.27 -2.20
CA PRO A 18 -6.83 -1.42 -1.55
C PRO A 18 -6.85 -2.46 -0.43
N ILE A 19 -7.94 -2.49 0.34
CA ILE A 19 -8.12 -3.41 1.46
C ILE A 19 -8.23 -4.84 0.91
N LEU A 20 -9.07 -5.04 -0.10
CA LEU A 20 -9.24 -6.34 -0.74
C LEU A 20 -7.95 -6.81 -1.42
N ALA A 21 -7.23 -5.92 -2.10
CA ALA A 21 -5.94 -6.22 -2.70
C ALA A 21 -4.92 -6.65 -1.64
N GLY A 22 -4.88 -5.98 -0.49
CA GLY A 22 -4.00 -6.37 0.61
C GLY A 22 -4.35 -7.72 1.22
N ILE A 23 -5.64 -8.01 1.42
CA ILE A 23 -6.11 -9.33 1.87
C ILE A 23 -5.76 -10.40 0.83
N LEU A 24 -5.94 -10.11 -0.46
CA LEU A 24 -5.62 -11.03 -1.55
C LEU A 24 -4.13 -11.36 -1.57
N VAL A 25 -3.26 -10.35 -1.47
CA VAL A 25 -1.80 -10.56 -1.42
C VAL A 25 -1.42 -11.38 -0.19
N ALA A 26 -1.97 -11.05 0.98
CA ALA A 26 -1.68 -11.80 2.21
C ALA A 26 -2.14 -13.26 2.13
N THR A 27 -3.32 -13.53 1.57
CA THR A 27 -3.89 -14.89 1.42
C THR A 27 -3.26 -15.70 0.29
N ALA A 28 -2.67 -15.03 -0.71
CA ALA A 28 -1.92 -15.69 -1.77
C ALA A 28 -0.57 -16.26 -1.29
N ILE A 29 -0.04 -15.79 -0.16
CA ILE A 29 1.18 -16.32 0.44
C ILE A 29 0.88 -17.71 1.04
N PRO A 30 1.72 -18.74 0.79
CA PRO A 30 1.54 -20.07 1.38
C PRO A 30 1.40 -20.02 2.92
N VAL A 31 0.48 -20.81 3.48
CA VAL A 31 0.17 -20.79 4.92
C VAL A 31 1.39 -21.07 5.78
N ASP A 32 2.28 -21.95 5.34
CA ASP A 32 3.52 -22.26 6.08
C ASP A 32 4.47 -21.05 6.12
N ALA A 33 4.56 -20.29 5.03
CA ALA A 33 5.35 -19.05 5.00
C ALA A 33 4.74 -17.96 5.88
N GLN A 34 3.40 -17.85 5.93
CA GLN A 34 2.74 -16.94 6.86
C GLN A 34 3.00 -17.31 8.32
N ARG A 35 2.87 -18.59 8.68
CA ARG A 35 3.17 -19.06 10.04
C ARG A 35 4.63 -18.82 10.42
N PHE A 36 5.55 -19.11 9.50
CA PHE A 36 6.97 -18.86 9.68
C PHE A 36 7.27 -17.37 9.87
N TYR A 37 6.62 -16.49 9.09
CA TYR A 37 6.73 -15.04 9.26
C TYR A 37 6.26 -14.64 10.65
N LEU A 38 5.06 -15.08 11.06
CA LEU A 38 4.47 -14.75 12.36
C LEU A 38 5.32 -15.24 13.55
N SER A 39 6.04 -16.35 13.41
CA SER A 39 6.93 -16.85 14.46
C SER A 39 8.28 -16.12 14.53
N HIS A 40 8.66 -15.36 13.50
CA HIS A 40 9.95 -14.66 13.41
C HIS A 40 9.81 -13.13 13.31
N VAL A 41 8.62 -12.58 13.60
CA VAL A 41 8.39 -11.13 13.62
C VAL A 41 9.31 -10.48 14.64
N SER A 42 10.16 -9.58 14.17
CA SER A 42 11.10 -8.82 14.98
C SER A 42 10.51 -7.45 15.38
N PRO A 43 11.16 -6.70 16.29
CA PRO A 43 10.74 -5.35 16.61
C PRO A 43 10.74 -4.38 15.41
N ILE A 44 11.66 -4.56 14.44
CA ILE A 44 11.67 -3.73 13.24
C ILE A 44 10.50 -4.06 12.30
N ASP A 45 10.08 -5.33 12.24
CA ASP A 45 8.86 -5.72 11.53
C ASP A 45 7.64 -4.99 12.10
N TRP A 46 7.48 -5.00 13.42
CA TRP A 46 6.38 -4.28 14.09
C TRP A 46 6.41 -2.78 13.82
N LEU A 47 7.59 -2.16 13.79
CA LEU A 47 7.75 -0.76 13.45
C LEU A 47 7.29 -0.49 12.01
N ILE A 48 7.75 -1.30 11.05
CA ILE A 48 7.38 -1.17 9.63
C ILE A 48 5.88 -1.38 9.44
N LEU A 49 5.32 -2.46 10.00
CA LEU A 49 3.90 -2.78 9.90
C LEU A 49 3.03 -1.72 10.56
N GLY A 50 3.41 -1.26 11.76
CA GLY A 50 2.65 -0.24 12.50
C GLY A 50 2.64 1.11 11.79
N LEU A 51 3.81 1.57 11.33
CA LEU A 51 3.91 2.82 10.58
C LEU A 51 3.20 2.72 9.22
N GLY A 52 3.36 1.59 8.53
CA GLY A 52 2.69 1.30 7.26
C GLY A 52 1.17 1.24 7.38
N ALA A 53 0.65 0.62 8.45
CA ALA A 53 -0.78 0.61 8.72
C ALA A 53 -1.32 2.00 9.06
N ALA A 54 -0.59 2.79 9.86
CA ALA A 54 -0.98 4.15 10.19
C ALA A 54 -1.02 5.05 8.94
N LEU A 55 -0.01 4.97 8.08
CA LEU A 55 0.02 5.69 6.80
C LEU A 55 -1.15 5.24 5.91
N PHE A 56 -1.38 3.94 5.81
CA PHE A 56 -2.45 3.38 5.00
C PHE A 56 -3.83 3.87 5.46
N VAL A 57 -4.12 3.84 6.76
CA VAL A 57 -5.39 4.37 7.31
C VAL A 57 -5.56 5.85 6.98
N MET A 58 -4.51 6.65 7.11
CA MET A 58 -4.56 8.07 6.77
C MET A 58 -4.79 8.29 5.27
N GLN A 59 -4.11 7.52 4.42
CA GLN A 59 -4.34 7.53 2.97
C GLN A 59 -5.76 7.08 2.61
N MET A 60 -6.32 6.08 3.28
CA MET A 60 -7.70 5.64 3.06
C MET A 60 -8.70 6.74 3.43
N ALA A 61 -8.47 7.46 4.53
CA ALA A 61 -9.29 8.61 4.91
C ALA A 61 -9.19 9.75 3.90
N CYS A 62 -7.99 10.04 3.38
CA CYS A 62 -7.79 11.03 2.33
C CYS A 62 -8.41 10.60 1.00
N CYS A 63 -8.27 9.33 0.60
CA CYS A 63 -8.84 8.73 -0.60
C CYS A 63 -10.36 8.82 -0.60
N TRP A 64 -10.99 8.46 0.53
CA TRP A 64 -12.43 8.62 0.72
C TRP A 64 -12.89 10.06 0.48
N ARG A 65 -12.17 11.03 1.07
CA ARG A 65 -12.49 12.46 0.91
C ARG A 65 -12.25 12.93 -0.53
N ALA A 66 -11.19 12.46 -1.16
CA ALA A 66 -10.78 12.81 -2.52
C ALA A 66 -11.78 12.31 -3.59
N LEU A 67 -12.41 11.16 -3.35
CA LEU A 67 -13.44 10.58 -4.22
C LEU A 67 -14.85 11.10 -3.92
N HIS A 68 -15.03 11.86 -2.84
CA HIS A 68 -16.33 12.42 -2.51
C HIS A 68 -16.62 13.67 -3.36
N TRP A 69 -17.81 13.72 -3.94
CA TRP A 69 -18.23 14.82 -4.80
C TRP A 69 -18.60 16.05 -3.94
N ARG A 70 -18.00 17.21 -4.21
CA ARG A 70 -18.27 18.46 -3.47
C ARG A 70 -18.68 19.58 -4.41
N GLY A 71 -20.00 19.75 -4.56
CA GLY A 71 -20.57 20.80 -5.41
C GLY A 71 -20.45 20.47 -6.90
N ARG A 72 -19.54 21.15 -7.61
CA ARG A 72 -19.35 21.01 -9.07
C ARG A 72 -18.18 20.10 -9.47
N SER A 73 -17.30 19.71 -8.53
CA SER A 73 -16.12 18.87 -8.80
C SER A 73 -15.75 18.00 -7.58
N PHE A 74 -14.69 17.21 -7.71
CA PHE A 74 -14.08 16.46 -6.61
C PHE A 74 -13.29 17.38 -5.65
N ASP A 75 -13.09 16.93 -4.41
CA ASP A 75 -12.21 17.62 -3.46
C ASP A 75 -10.74 17.24 -3.73
N GLU A 76 -9.98 18.14 -4.34
CA GLU A 76 -8.56 17.94 -4.70
C GLU A 76 -7.59 18.25 -3.56
N ARG A 77 -8.06 18.82 -2.44
CA ARG A 77 -7.20 19.18 -1.30
C ARG A 77 -6.42 18.00 -0.71
N PRO A 78 -7.00 16.77 -0.60
CA PRO A 78 -6.28 15.62 -0.07
C PRO A 78 -5.17 15.11 -1.01
N ASP A 79 -5.15 15.51 -2.28
CA ASP A 79 -4.24 14.94 -3.29
C ASP A 79 -2.78 15.21 -2.96
N ARG A 80 -2.48 16.43 -2.49
CA ARG A 80 -1.14 16.79 -2.03
C ARG A 80 -0.71 15.92 -0.85
N ILE A 81 -1.61 15.69 0.10
CA ILE A 81 -1.33 14.84 1.27
C ILE A 81 -1.12 13.39 0.80
N LEU A 82 -2.02 12.84 -0.03
CA LEU A 82 -1.90 11.49 -0.58
C LEU A 82 -0.57 11.26 -1.28
N SER A 83 -0.13 12.20 -2.10
CA SER A 83 1.16 12.15 -2.79
C SER A 83 2.32 12.12 -1.79
N THR A 84 2.34 13.01 -0.80
CA THR A 84 3.38 13.01 0.25
C THR A 84 3.40 11.70 1.04
N LEU A 85 2.24 11.12 1.36
CA LEU A 85 2.16 9.86 2.10
C LEU A 85 2.60 8.66 1.24
N ALA A 86 2.27 8.66 -0.05
CA ALA A 86 2.76 7.64 -0.97
C ALA A 86 4.29 7.71 -1.10
N GLN A 87 4.85 8.92 -1.19
CA GLN A 87 6.30 9.13 -1.20
C GLN A 87 6.94 8.65 0.11
N ALA A 88 6.31 8.89 1.26
CA ALA A 88 6.80 8.35 2.54
C ALA A 88 6.80 6.81 2.55
N ALA A 89 5.84 6.17 1.88
CA ALA A 89 5.80 4.71 1.79
C ALA A 89 6.93 4.09 0.95
N GLU A 90 7.55 4.85 0.06
CA GLU A 90 8.74 4.40 -0.69
C GLU A 90 9.95 4.16 0.22
N TRP A 91 9.90 4.61 1.47
CA TRP A 91 10.96 4.37 2.46
C TRP A 91 10.85 3.00 3.12
N PHE A 92 9.70 2.34 3.06
CA PHE A 92 9.52 1.03 3.70
C PHE A 92 10.44 -0.07 3.17
N PRO A 93 10.71 -0.20 1.87
CA PRO A 93 11.69 -1.15 1.37
C PRO A 93 13.11 -0.85 1.89
N LEU A 94 13.46 0.43 2.05
CA LEU A 94 14.75 0.85 2.63
C LEU A 94 14.84 0.47 4.12
N LEU A 95 13.75 0.64 4.88
CA LEU A 95 13.68 0.17 6.27
C LEU A 95 13.76 -1.36 6.36
N GLY A 96 13.14 -2.08 5.43
CA GLY A 96 13.26 -3.54 5.35
C GLY A 96 14.70 -3.99 5.03
N LEU A 97 15.38 -3.28 4.13
CA LEU A 97 16.80 -3.50 3.84
C LEU A 97 17.67 -3.23 5.08
N LEU A 98 17.42 -2.15 5.82
CA LEU A 98 18.12 -1.92 7.10
C LEU A 98 17.91 -3.08 8.08
N GLY A 99 16.70 -3.63 8.15
CA GLY A 99 16.41 -4.82 8.93
C GLY A 99 17.21 -6.04 8.48
N THR A 100 17.38 -6.23 7.17
CA THR A 100 18.27 -7.30 6.69
C THR A 100 19.69 -7.10 7.12
N VAL A 101 20.24 -5.91 6.92
CA VAL A 101 21.63 -5.60 7.28
C VAL A 101 21.84 -5.81 8.77
N ALA A 102 20.92 -5.34 9.62
CA ALA A 102 20.98 -5.56 11.05
C ALA A 102 20.95 -7.05 11.43
N GLY A 103 20.02 -7.83 10.85
CA GLY A 103 19.92 -9.27 11.10
C GLY A 103 21.14 -10.05 10.63
N ILE A 104 21.72 -9.67 9.48
CA ILE A 104 22.95 -10.26 8.94
C ILE A 104 24.14 -9.95 9.86
N LEU A 105 24.31 -8.69 10.28
CA LEU A 105 25.38 -8.29 11.19
C LEU A 105 25.26 -9.01 12.54
N GLN A 106 24.05 -9.16 13.08
CA GLN A 106 23.80 -9.92 14.30
C GLN A 106 24.15 -11.40 14.11
N THR A 107 23.75 -11.99 12.98
CA THR A 107 24.04 -13.40 12.66
C THR A 107 25.53 -13.63 12.63
N PHE A 108 26.28 -12.89 11.81
CA PHE A 108 27.73 -13.05 11.68
C PHE A 108 28.49 -12.68 12.95
N GLY A 109 28.05 -11.66 13.68
CA GLY A 109 28.66 -11.27 14.95
C GLY A 109 28.48 -12.30 16.07
N SER A 110 27.52 -13.22 15.94
CA SER A 110 27.23 -14.26 16.94
C SER A 110 27.92 -15.60 16.66
N ILE A 111 28.60 -15.73 15.52
CA ILE A 111 29.25 -16.97 15.10
C ILE A 111 30.66 -17.05 15.71
N GLU A 112 30.79 -17.90 16.73
CA GLU A 112 32.08 -18.27 17.31
C GLU A 112 32.37 -19.75 17.01
N GLY A 113 33.31 -20.01 16.10
CA GLY A 113 33.71 -21.37 15.71
C GLY A 113 32.78 -22.06 14.70
N PRO A 114 32.91 -23.39 14.52
CA PRO A 114 32.11 -24.14 13.56
C PRO A 114 30.63 -24.19 13.98
N VAL A 115 29.74 -23.67 13.15
CA VAL A 115 28.29 -23.66 13.36
C VAL A 115 27.59 -24.56 12.37
N GLU A 116 26.55 -25.25 12.83
CA GLU A 116 25.68 -25.99 11.93
C GLU A 116 24.93 -25.06 10.96
N PRO A 117 24.85 -25.40 9.66
CA PRO A 117 24.14 -24.59 8.66
C PRO A 117 22.67 -24.29 9.02
N ALA A 118 21.99 -25.22 9.70
CA ALA A 118 20.61 -25.02 10.15
C ALA A 118 20.47 -23.85 11.14
N ARG A 119 21.47 -23.63 12.01
CA ARG A 119 21.48 -22.52 12.96
C ARG A 119 21.63 -21.18 12.25
N VAL A 120 22.46 -21.15 11.21
CA VAL A 120 22.69 -19.97 10.37
C VAL A 120 21.40 -19.57 9.64
N ILE A 121 20.68 -20.53 9.04
CA ILE A 121 19.41 -20.28 8.35
C ILE A 121 18.35 -19.70 9.30
N ALA A 122 18.25 -20.24 10.53
CA ALA A 122 17.30 -19.73 11.52
C ALA A 122 17.61 -18.27 11.93
N LEU A 123 18.89 -17.88 12.00
CA LEU A 123 19.32 -16.52 12.32
C LEU A 123 19.09 -15.52 11.17
N TYR A 124 18.99 -15.99 9.92
CA TYR A 124 18.61 -15.16 8.77
C TYR A 124 17.11 -14.86 8.69
N ALA A 125 16.25 -15.63 9.40
CA ALA A 125 14.80 -15.46 9.31
C ALA A 125 14.33 -14.02 9.61
N PRO A 126 14.78 -13.35 10.69
CA PRO A 126 14.39 -11.96 11.00
C PRO A 126 14.82 -10.94 9.93
N ALA A 127 15.93 -11.21 9.24
CA ALA A 127 16.37 -10.35 8.13
C ALA A 127 15.37 -10.42 6.98
N ILE A 128 14.93 -11.63 6.62
CA ILE A 128 14.01 -11.86 5.51
C ILE A 128 12.61 -11.33 5.84
N THR A 129 12.12 -11.51 7.07
CA THR A 129 10.82 -10.97 7.49
C THR A 129 10.79 -9.45 7.39
N ALA A 130 11.86 -8.76 7.81
CA ALA A 130 11.95 -7.29 7.73
C ALA A 130 11.80 -6.76 6.30
N THR A 131 12.43 -7.43 5.33
CA THR A 131 12.24 -7.08 3.91
C THR A 131 10.83 -7.36 3.44
N GLY A 132 10.26 -8.51 3.81
CA GLY A 132 8.88 -8.85 3.48
C GLY A 132 7.89 -7.79 4.00
N SER A 133 8.05 -7.36 5.25
CA SER A 133 7.26 -6.29 5.87
C SER A 133 7.38 -4.97 5.10
N GLY A 134 8.61 -4.59 4.73
CA GLY A 134 8.89 -3.35 3.99
C GLY A 134 8.23 -3.33 2.61
N LEU A 135 8.40 -4.42 1.85
CA LEU A 135 7.80 -4.55 0.52
C LEU A 135 6.28 -4.60 0.58
N PHE A 136 5.72 -5.35 1.53
CA PHE A 136 4.28 -5.45 1.70
C PHE A 136 3.66 -4.08 2.03
N MET A 137 4.24 -3.34 2.99
CA MET A 137 3.72 -2.02 3.37
C MET A 137 3.90 -0.98 2.27
N ALA A 138 5.00 -1.01 1.52
CA ALA A 138 5.19 -0.15 0.34
C ALA A 138 4.10 -0.39 -0.71
N LEU A 139 3.86 -1.66 -1.03
CA LEU A 139 2.84 -2.06 -2.01
C LEU A 139 1.46 -1.55 -1.59
N LEU A 140 1.03 -1.81 -0.34
CA LEU A 140 -0.28 -1.38 0.15
C LEU A 140 -0.47 0.13 0.11
N ASN A 141 0.55 0.90 0.48
CA ASN A 141 0.45 2.35 0.59
C ASN A 141 0.57 3.07 -0.76
N ILE A 142 0.96 2.39 -1.84
CA ILE A 142 0.92 2.98 -3.20
C ILE A 142 -0.51 2.94 -3.76
N LEU A 143 -1.30 1.91 -3.42
CA LEU A 143 -2.63 1.67 -4.02
C LEU A 143 -3.63 2.82 -3.86
N PRO A 144 -3.79 3.48 -2.69
CA PRO A 144 -4.81 4.51 -2.51
C PRO A 144 -4.67 5.67 -3.50
N THR A 145 -3.44 6.09 -3.81
CA THR A 145 -3.17 7.18 -4.75
C THR A 145 -3.60 6.81 -6.16
N TRP A 146 -3.22 5.63 -6.64
CA TRP A 146 -3.64 5.12 -7.96
C TRP A 146 -5.16 5.05 -8.09
N ILE A 147 -5.83 4.63 -7.03
CA ILE A 147 -7.29 4.51 -7.02
C ILE A 147 -7.98 5.87 -7.07
N VAL A 148 -7.44 6.90 -6.42
CA VAL A 148 -8.00 8.25 -6.55
C VAL A 148 -7.87 8.74 -7.99
N LEU A 149 -6.69 8.57 -8.61
CA LEU A 149 -6.44 9.00 -9.98
C LEU A 149 -7.37 8.29 -10.97
N PHE A 150 -7.33 6.96 -11.01
CA PHE A 150 -8.17 6.17 -11.91
C PHE A 150 -9.67 6.25 -11.56
N GLY A 151 -10.00 6.27 -10.27
CA GLY A 151 -11.38 6.30 -9.81
C GLY A 151 -12.10 7.57 -10.24
N ARG A 152 -11.43 8.72 -10.17
CA ARG A 152 -12.00 9.99 -10.65
C ARG A 152 -12.19 9.99 -12.17
N GLU A 153 -11.21 9.55 -12.94
CA GLU A 153 -11.32 9.45 -14.40
C GLU A 153 -12.50 8.57 -14.81
N LEU A 154 -12.64 7.40 -14.18
CA LEU A 154 -13.75 6.49 -14.46
C LEU A 154 -15.10 7.12 -14.08
N ILE A 155 -15.19 7.77 -12.91
CA ILE A 155 -16.43 8.42 -12.48
C ILE A 155 -16.83 9.54 -13.44
N LEU A 156 -15.87 10.36 -13.90
CA LEU A 156 -16.14 11.43 -14.88
C LEU A 156 -16.60 10.86 -16.23
N SER A 157 -15.95 9.81 -16.71
CA SER A 157 -16.35 9.10 -17.94
C SER A 157 -17.79 8.57 -17.82
N LEU A 158 -18.14 7.91 -16.71
CA LEU A 158 -19.48 7.34 -16.48
C LEU A 158 -20.56 8.40 -16.19
N ALA A 159 -20.17 9.55 -15.64
CA ALA A 159 -21.05 10.69 -15.41
C ALA A 159 -21.42 11.43 -16.70
N GLY A 160 -20.78 11.10 -17.83
CA GLY A 160 -21.06 11.68 -19.14
C GLY A 160 -20.12 12.81 -19.53
N GLY A 161 -18.82 12.71 -19.17
CA GLY A 161 -17.79 13.62 -19.66
C GLY A 161 -17.97 13.88 -21.15
N ASP A 162 -18.17 15.16 -21.48
CA ASP A 162 -18.75 15.58 -22.75
C ASP A 162 -18.05 14.99 -23.96
N SER A 163 -18.87 14.45 -24.86
CA SER A 163 -18.54 14.19 -26.27
C SER A 163 -18.48 15.49 -27.08
N THR A 164 -17.85 16.54 -26.56
CA THR A 164 -17.68 17.83 -27.26
C THR A 164 -16.20 18.12 -27.46
N ALA A 165 -15.53 17.25 -28.21
CA ALA A 165 -14.33 17.61 -28.94
C ALA A 165 -14.69 17.73 -30.42
N SER A 166 -15.10 18.95 -30.79
CA SER A 166 -14.75 19.58 -32.08
C SER A 166 -15.29 18.95 -33.36
N GLY A 167 -16.61 18.83 -33.47
CA GLY A 167 -17.28 18.91 -34.77
C GLY A 167 -17.77 20.34 -35.01
N GLU A 168 -16.89 21.23 -35.51
CA GLU A 168 -17.21 22.44 -36.31
C GLU A 168 -15.99 23.34 -36.46
N VAL A 169 -15.39 23.34 -37.66
CA VAL A 169 -15.12 24.61 -38.37
C VAL A 169 -15.72 24.43 -39.77
N PRO A 170 -16.83 25.10 -40.10
CA PRO A 170 -17.35 25.15 -41.45
C PRO A 170 -16.50 26.08 -42.33
N SER A 171 -16.18 25.58 -43.53
CA SER A 171 -15.77 26.26 -44.78
C SER A 171 -14.72 27.37 -44.69
#